data_AF-M0AD06-F1
#
_entry.id   AF-M0AD06-F1
#
_cell.length_a   1.000
_cell.length_b   1.000
_cell.length_c   1.000
_cell.angle_alpha   90.00
_cell.angle_beta   90.00
_cell.angle_gamma   90.00
#
_symmetry.space_group_name_H-M   'P 1'
#
loop_
_entity.id
_entity.type
_entity.pdbx_description
1 polymer ?
#
loop_
_entity_poly.entity_id
_entity_poly.type
_entity_poly.pdbx_seq_one_letter_code
_entity_poly.pdbx_strand_id
1 'polypeptide(L)'
;MRDDLSFAERRLKMTREALQGAIAVDAPAGVIDELEAKRDEFTQKVMNDSRPEPRDDRREASGNVEYHERGDGQPTTAWRRAKRSNRV
;
A
#
# COMPACT_ATOMS: atom_id res chain seq x y z
N MET A 1 -27.65 0.97 4.73
CA MET A 1 -26.35 1.58 4.37
C MET A 1 -25.52 1.54 5.64
N ARG A 2 -24.47 0.72 5.71
CA ARG A 2 -23.68 0.54 6.94
C ARG A 2 -22.72 1.73 7.05
N ASP A 3 -22.92 2.57 8.07
CA ASP A 3 -21.99 3.63 8.46
C ASP A 3 -20.71 3.07 9.14
N ASP A 4 -20.14 1.99 8.59
CA ASP A 4 -18.96 1.36 9.15
C ASP A 4 -17.71 2.06 8.64
N LEU A 5 -17.64 3.38 8.86
CA LEU A 5 -16.39 4.13 8.69
C LEU A 5 -15.37 3.58 9.70
N SER A 6 -14.17 3.31 9.21
CA SER A 6 -13.03 2.98 10.06
C SER A 6 -12.79 4.10 11.09
N PHE A 7 -12.07 3.78 12.17
CA PHE A 7 -11.72 4.78 13.18
C PHE A 7 -10.96 5.97 12.56
N ALA A 8 -10.05 5.69 11.61
CA ALA A 8 -9.28 6.71 10.90
C ALA A 8 -10.17 7.60 10.03
N GLU A 9 -11.15 7.03 9.31
CA GLU A 9 -12.09 7.81 8.49
C GLU A 9 -13.00 8.70 9.34
N ARG A 10 -13.48 8.19 10.49
CA ARG A 10 -14.26 8.99 11.45
C ARG A 10 -13.46 10.16 11.99
N ARG A 11 -12.20 9.93 12.35
CA ARG A 11 -11.30 11.00 12.81
C ARG A 11 -11.00 12.02 11.72
N LEU A 12 -10.71 11.57 10.50
CA LEU A 12 -10.48 12.45 9.36
C LEU A 12 -11.69 13.36 9.10
N LYS A 13 -12.91 12.82 9.15
CA LYS A 13 -14.14 13.60 8.97
C LYS A 13 -14.27 14.69 10.03
N MET A 14 -14.16 14.35 11.31
CA MET A 14 -14.24 15.33 12.41
C MET A 14 -13.16 16.42 12.28
N THR A 15 -11.93 16.06 11.92
CA THR A 15 -10.84 17.03 11.76
C THR A 15 -11.08 18.00 10.61
N ARG A 16 -11.67 17.53 9.50
CA ARG A 16 -12.06 18.41 8.38
C ARG A 16 -13.15 19.41 8.78
N GLU A 17 -14.15 18.95 9.51
CA GLU A 17 -15.23 19.81 10.04
C GLU A 17 -14.66 20.86 11.02
N ALA A 18 -13.76 20.44 11.91
CA ALA A 18 -13.08 21.35 12.85
C ALA A 18 -12.21 22.38 12.13
N LEU A 19 -11.45 21.98 11.10
CA LEU A 19 -10.64 22.88 10.28
C LEU A 19 -11.51 23.91 9.55
N GLN A 20 -12.62 23.46 8.95
CA GLN A 20 -13.56 24.36 8.28
C GLN A 20 -14.17 25.36 9.26
N GLY A 21 -14.55 24.92 10.46
CA GLY A 21 -15.02 25.78 11.53
C GLY A 21 -13.96 26.80 11.98
N ALA A 22 -12.71 26.35 12.15
CA ALA A 22 -11.59 27.21 12.54
C ALA A 22 -11.31 28.30 11.49
N ILE A 23 -11.34 27.96 10.20
CA ILE A 23 -11.19 28.94 9.11
C ILE A 23 -12.37 29.92 9.10
N ALA A 24 -13.60 29.43 9.31
CA ALA A 24 -14.79 30.27 9.29
C ALA A 24 -14.81 31.31 10.43
N VAL A 25 -14.19 31.02 11.57
CA VAL A 25 -14.09 31.94 12.72
C VAL A 25 -12.77 32.72 12.76
N ASP A 26 -11.94 32.59 11.71
CA ASP A 26 -10.62 33.22 11.61
C ASP A 26 -9.74 32.90 12.82
N ALA A 27 -9.68 31.61 13.17
CA ALA A 27 -8.89 31.11 14.28
C ALA A 27 -7.38 31.41 14.08
N PRO A 28 -6.59 31.48 15.17
CA PRO A 28 -5.15 31.74 15.06
C PRO A 28 -4.46 30.75 14.13
N ALA A 29 -3.49 31.24 13.34
CA ALA A 29 -2.77 30.43 12.35
C ALA A 29 -2.21 29.12 12.92
N GLY A 30 -1.64 29.15 14.14
CA GLY A 30 -1.13 27.94 14.78
C GLY A 30 -2.19 26.86 15.04
N VAL A 31 -3.45 27.25 15.27
CA VAL A 31 -4.56 26.29 15.43
C VAL A 31 -4.96 25.68 14.09
N ILE A 32 -4.97 26.48 13.03
CA ILE A 32 -5.24 26.01 11.66
C ILE A 32 -4.14 25.05 11.23
N ASP A 33 -2.87 25.42 11.39
CA ASP A 33 -1.71 24.61 11.03
C ASP A 33 -1.73 23.24 11.74
N GLU A 34 -2.07 23.22 13.04
CA GLU A 34 -2.22 21.97 13.79
C GLU A 34 -3.35 21.07 13.25
N LEU A 35 -4.48 21.67 12.86
CA LEU A 35 -5.61 20.95 12.30
C LEU A 35 -5.31 20.41 10.90
N GLU A 36 -4.55 21.16 10.09
CA GLU A 36 -4.05 20.70 8.80
C GLU A 36 -3.08 19.53 8.94
N ALA A 37 -2.12 19.62 9.88
CA ALA A 37 -1.20 18.53 10.15
C ALA A 37 -1.93 17.25 10.58
N LYS A 38 -2.94 17.36 11.46
CA LYS A 38 -3.78 16.23 11.88
C LYS A 38 -4.63 15.68 10.72
N ARG A 39 -5.18 16.53 9.86
CA ARG A 39 -5.92 16.13 8.65
C ARG A 39 -5.03 15.27 7.76
N ASP A 40 -3.79 15.70 7.54
CA ASP A 40 -2.86 15.00 6.66
C ASP A 40 -2.44 13.65 7.25
N GLU A 41 -2.17 13.60 8.56
CA GLU A 41 -1.88 12.35 9.28
C GLU A 41 -3.03 11.33 9.14
N PHE A 42 -4.27 11.75 9.39
CA PHE A 42 -5.42 10.84 9.24
C PHE A 42 -5.68 10.47 7.78
N THR A 43 -5.42 11.36 6.83
CA THR A 43 -5.54 11.05 5.41
C THR A 43 -4.58 9.93 5.02
N GLN A 44 -3.31 9.99 5.47
CA GLN A 44 -2.34 8.93 5.26
C GLN A 44 -2.79 7.61 5.91
N LYS A 45 -3.34 7.65 7.12
CA LYS A 45 -3.88 6.46 7.79
C LYS A 45 -5.04 5.83 7.02
N VAL A 46 -5.99 6.62 6.56
CA VAL A 46 -7.11 6.12 5.72
C VAL A 46 -6.60 5.53 4.42
N MET A 47 -5.63 6.18 3.76
CA MET A 47 -5.01 5.65 2.54
C MET A 47 -4.25 4.35 2.77
N ASN A 48 -3.58 4.20 3.92
CA ASN A 48 -2.88 2.97 4.28
C ASN A 48 -3.85 1.84 4.65
N ASP A 49 -4.90 2.14 5.42
CA ASP A 49 -5.95 1.17 5.78
C ASP A 49 -6.75 0.72 4.54
N SER A 50 -6.94 1.62 3.57
CA SER A 50 -7.61 1.33 2.29
C SER A 50 -6.68 0.74 1.24
N ARG A 51 -5.36 0.77 1.47
CA ARG A 51 -4.42 0.15 0.55
C ARG A 51 -4.64 -1.36 0.70
N PRO A 52 -5.06 -2.07 -0.36
CA PRO A 52 -4.89 -3.52 -0.35
C PRO A 52 -3.41 -3.74 -0.05
N GLU A 53 -3.11 -4.64 0.90
CA GLU A 53 -1.73 -5.11 1.07
C GLU A 53 -1.16 -5.32 -0.33
N PRO A 54 0.06 -4.85 -0.64
CA PRO A 54 0.69 -5.27 -1.88
C PRO A 54 0.57 -6.79 -1.84
N ARG A 55 -0.23 -7.35 -2.77
CA ARG A 55 -0.33 -8.79 -2.95
C ARG A 55 1.13 -9.22 -2.92
N ASP A 56 1.50 -10.00 -1.92
CA ASP A 56 2.86 -10.43 -1.79
C ASP A 56 3.06 -11.41 -2.94
N ASP A 57 3.37 -10.89 -4.13
CA ASP A 57 3.56 -11.65 -5.36
C ASP A 57 4.70 -12.65 -5.16
N ARG A 58 5.53 -12.49 -4.11
CA ARG A 58 6.51 -13.49 -3.68
C ARG A 58 5.87 -14.78 -3.16
N ARG A 59 4.66 -14.72 -2.59
CA ARG A 59 3.90 -15.89 -2.14
C ARG A 59 3.08 -16.52 -3.28
N GLU A 60 2.64 -15.73 -4.27
CA GLU A 60 2.00 -16.28 -5.48
C GLU A 60 3.01 -16.91 -6.47
N ALA A 61 4.25 -16.44 -6.51
CA ALA A 61 5.31 -17.08 -7.31
C ALA A 61 5.64 -18.53 -6.87
N SER A 62 5.27 -18.94 -5.65
CA SER A 62 5.50 -20.30 -5.15
C SER A 62 4.24 -21.18 -5.16
N GLY A 63 3.07 -20.63 -5.47
CA GLY A 63 1.78 -21.33 -5.33
C GLY A 63 1.08 -21.70 -6.64
N ASN A 64 1.49 -21.13 -7.78
CA ASN A 64 0.80 -21.31 -9.05
C ASN A 64 1.73 -21.83 -10.16
N VAL A 65 2.61 -22.77 -9.82
CA VAL A 65 3.18 -23.68 -10.82
C VAL A 65 2.07 -24.68 -11.16
N GLU A 66 1.19 -24.32 -12.10
CA GLU A 66 0.50 -25.34 -12.88
C GLU A 66 1.59 -26.25 -13.44
N TYR A 67 1.64 -27.48 -12.93
CA TYR A 67 2.36 -28.56 -13.57
C TYR A 67 1.63 -28.86 -14.88
N HIS A 68 1.94 -28.10 -15.93
CA HIS A 68 1.79 -28.61 -17.28
C HIS A 68 2.84 -29.71 -17.44
N GLU A 69 2.47 -30.92 -17.05
CA GLU A 69 3.09 -32.15 -17.54
C GLU A 69 3.00 -32.11 -19.07
N ARG A 70 4.05 -31.57 -19.73
CA ARG A 70 4.34 -32.00 -21.09
C ARG A 70 4.82 -33.44 -20.95
N GLY A 71 4.13 -34.34 -21.64
CA GLY A 71 4.27 -35.80 -21.57
C GLY A 71 5.60 -36.33 -22.11
N ASP A 72 6.70 -35.84 -21.57
CA ASP A 72 8.06 -36.15 -21.96
C ASP A 72 8.96 -35.85 -20.77
N GLY A 73 8.93 -36.73 -19.77
CA GLY A 73 9.61 -36.62 -18.47
C GLY A 73 11.12 -36.40 -18.54
N GLN A 74 11.55 -35.18 -18.86
CA GLN A 74 12.93 -34.73 -18.75
C GLN A 74 13.01 -33.37 -18.02
N PRO A 75 13.62 -33.31 -16.83
CA PRO A 75 13.94 -32.03 -16.21
C PRO A 75 15.04 -31.34 -17.03
N THR A 76 14.68 -30.25 -17.71
CA THR A 76 15.67 -29.41 -18.40
C THR A 76 16.49 -28.65 -17.37
N THR A 77 17.64 -29.20 -17.02
CA THR A 77 18.67 -28.54 -16.23
C THR A 77 19.29 -27.41 -17.06
N ALA A 78 18.60 -26.27 -17.12
CA ALA A 78 19.12 -25.04 -17.71
C ALA A 78 20.11 -24.34 -16.75
N TRP A 79 21.13 -25.07 -16.30
CA TRP A 79 22.33 -24.51 -15.67
C TRP A 79 23.57 -25.06 -16.41
N ARG A 80 23.69 -24.73 -17.70
CA ARG A 80 24.94 -24.95 -18.45
C ARG A 80 25.68 -23.63 -18.68
N ARG A 81 26.54 -23.33 -17.71
CA ARG A 81 27.95 -22.96 -17.93
C ARG A 81 28.24 -21.69 -18.75
N ALA A 82 27.89 -20.52 -18.21
CA ALA A 82 28.51 -19.26 -18.62
C ALA A 82 29.85 -19.04 -17.88
N LYS A 83 30.92 -19.73 -18.29
CA LYS A 83 32.32 -19.31 -18.02
C LYS A 83 33.25 -19.85 -19.10
N ARG A 84 33.36 -19.12 -20.21
CA ARG A 84 34.52 -19.19 -21.09
C ARG A 84 34.80 -17.83 -21.71
N SER A 85 35.30 -16.91 -20.90
CA SER A 85 36.06 -15.74 -21.34
C SER A 85 37.19 -15.50 -20.36
N ASN A 86 38.34 -16.11 -20.63
CA ASN A 86 39.64 -15.50 -20.37
C ASN A 86 40.71 -16.29 -21.13
N ARG A 87 41.21 -15.74 -22.24
CA ARG A 87 42.46 -16.18 -22.84
C ARG A 87 43.31 -14.93 -23.06
N VAL A 88 44.33 -14.82 -22.22
CA VAL A 88 45.56 -14.04 -22.41
C VAL A 88 46.45 -14.80 -23.39
#